data_AF-A0A2R2MJ80-F1
#
_entry.id   AF-A0A2R2MJ80-F1
#
_cell.length_a   1.000
_cell.length_b   1.000
_cell.length_c   1.000
_cell.angle_alpha   90.00
_cell.angle_beta   90.00
_cell.angle_gamma   90.00
#
_symmetry.space_group_name_H-M   'P 1'
#
loop_
_entity.id
_entity.type
_entity.pdbx_description
1 polymer ?
#
loop_
_entity_poly.entity_id
_entity_poly.type
_entity_poly.pdbx_seq_one_letter_code
_entity_poly.pdbx_strand_id
1 'polypeptide(L)'
;MNLMRKLVGQSARPGMEVSQSNSDNSLGLTHLRKLFAEFRHPSTSYTSKDQEEKLYNMLPLFCKVFGGSPSNDMTEKFGDILQFCSHVSKLMVTEIRRRASNQSTEAASCAIVKFLEIDTTEESSNGWMLLSTLNLLSTGAHSLIDCMTAASLPSTLVKCLYLFFDLPGAKIEDRSHSEFTSEERRILLQKVFVQVLVRLCSHTAPAEELARKDDLTLLFSAITSWCPAHNVPWRKSAAEVLMTLSRHGLTPNVVQYIHSKGCVALCIENMKRNQDLTPLEIVEMFVTVFCFLKDSSEVSQILLDDFRSCQGYIFLSDFLLRLEQDEDEETRQALRNLVLLMGSLTTCGYIELKPTQASTGSLYQMPGFTLPQPAGKAFQGVSVRNIQAFQVLQSVFQRASSSHLCSIILDVISSIYHQDSANYFILEPQHTLSQFAEKVHLKPVDIQQKFFEIMEFICFNLNFVPCKELISISILLKTQNSIQCSVLCMKSLLKILRYHKVYKDVFREVGLLEVVVTCLHRYAALLKDSPDSTGSHSIGYPNFLK
;
A
#
# COMPACT_ATOMS: atom_id res chain seq x y z
N MET A 1 1.81 19.77 24.85
CA MET A 1 0.42 20.01 24.37
C MET A 1 0.28 21.29 23.52
N ASN A 2 0.69 22.48 23.99
CA ASN A 2 0.58 23.72 23.20
C ASN A 2 1.60 23.83 22.04
N LEU A 3 2.76 23.16 22.13
CA LEU A 3 3.81 23.19 21.11
C LEU A 3 3.50 22.32 19.88
N MET A 4 2.87 21.14 20.09
CA MET A 4 2.34 20.32 18.98
C MET A 4 1.33 21.10 18.14
N ARG A 5 0.52 21.99 18.73
CA ARG A 5 -0.42 22.82 17.96
C ARG A 5 0.31 23.86 17.08
N LYS A 6 1.45 24.40 17.54
CA LYS A 6 2.26 25.35 16.76
C LYS A 6 3.09 24.67 15.65
N LEU A 7 3.60 23.46 15.89
CA LEU A 7 4.38 22.69 14.90
C LEU A 7 3.53 21.94 13.86
N VAL A 8 2.26 21.62 14.17
CA VAL A 8 1.31 20.88 13.31
C VAL A 8 0.38 21.80 12.48
N GLY A 9 0.58 23.12 12.52
CA GLY A 9 -0.11 24.04 11.61
C GLY A 9 -1.63 24.17 11.81
N GLN A 10 -2.16 23.93 13.01
CA GLN A 10 -3.56 24.27 13.32
C GLN A 10 -3.66 25.69 13.90
N SER A 11 -4.34 26.56 13.15
CA SER A 11 -4.64 27.95 13.47
C SER A 11 -5.37 28.12 14.81
N ALA A 12 -4.78 28.93 15.71
CA ALA A 12 -5.39 29.34 16.97
C ALA A 12 -6.40 30.49 16.76
N ARG A 13 -7.44 30.55 17.61
CA ARG A 13 -8.50 31.59 17.58
C ARG A 13 -7.94 33.01 17.81
N PRO A 14 -8.48 34.05 17.14
CA PRO A 14 -7.96 35.41 17.23
C PRO A 14 -8.59 36.21 18.37
N GLY A 15 -7.77 36.97 19.09
CA GLY A 15 -8.24 38.08 19.93
C GLY A 15 -7.35 38.33 21.15
N MET A 16 -6.60 39.43 21.11
CA MET A 16 -5.91 40.14 22.22
C MET A 16 -4.37 40.04 22.38
N GLU A 17 -3.64 39.08 21.80
CA GLU A 17 -2.13 39.04 21.87
C GLU A 17 -1.40 39.57 20.60
N VAL A 18 -2.13 40.05 19.60
CA VAL A 18 -1.60 40.27 18.23
C VAL A 18 -0.74 41.54 18.10
N SER A 19 -0.90 42.53 18.97
CA SER A 19 -0.24 43.85 18.81
C SER A 19 1.20 43.88 19.32
N GLN A 20 1.52 43.24 20.45
CA GLN A 20 2.88 43.16 21.00
C GLN A 20 3.75 42.10 20.31
N SER A 21 3.16 40.98 19.90
CA SER A 21 3.86 39.93 19.14
C SER A 21 4.34 40.43 17.77
N ASN A 22 3.60 41.33 17.11
CA ASN A 22 4.00 41.91 15.83
C ASN A 22 5.17 42.89 15.92
N SER A 23 5.29 43.67 17.00
CA SER A 23 6.44 44.58 17.19
C SER A 23 7.73 43.81 17.48
N ASP A 24 7.65 42.77 18.31
CA ASP A 24 8.81 41.93 18.66
C ASP A 24 9.30 41.10 17.46
N ASN A 25 8.38 40.61 16.63
CA ASN A 25 8.73 39.89 15.39
C ASN A 25 9.38 40.81 14.35
N SER A 26 8.96 42.08 14.25
CA SER A 26 9.58 43.07 13.35
C SER A 26 11.01 43.43 13.77
N LEU A 27 11.25 43.60 15.08
CA LEU A 27 12.58 43.81 15.63
C LEU A 27 13.48 42.59 15.43
N GLY A 28 12.95 41.39 15.70
CA GLY A 28 13.65 40.12 15.47
C GLY A 28 14.05 39.91 14.02
N LEU A 29 13.17 40.24 13.07
CA LEU A 29 13.45 40.17 11.64
C LEU A 29 14.54 41.16 11.21
N THR A 30 14.52 42.38 11.74
CA THR A 30 15.55 43.39 11.45
C THR A 30 16.91 42.94 11.95
N HIS A 31 16.96 42.36 13.15
CA HIS A 31 18.17 41.79 13.72
C HIS A 31 18.69 40.60 12.89
N LEU A 32 17.80 39.67 12.48
CA LEU A 32 18.15 38.54 11.63
C LEU A 32 18.76 39.00 10.30
N ARG A 33 18.15 39.99 9.63
CA ARG A 33 18.67 40.56 8.38
C ARG A 33 20.08 41.14 8.57
N LYS A 34 20.31 41.86 9.68
CA LYS A 34 21.62 42.42 10.00
C LYS A 34 22.67 41.33 10.22
N LEU A 35 22.37 40.33 11.05
CA LEU A 35 23.28 39.21 11.31
C LEU A 35 23.60 38.44 10.03
N PHE A 36 22.61 38.21 9.16
CA PHE A 36 22.84 37.51 7.92
C PHE A 36 23.62 38.34 6.89
N ALA A 37 23.41 39.66 6.84
CA ALA A 37 24.22 40.54 6.01
C ALA A 37 25.70 40.55 6.43
N GLU A 38 25.97 40.59 7.74
CA GLU A 38 27.33 40.47 8.30
C GLU A 38 27.94 39.09 8.06
N PHE A 39 27.12 38.02 8.09
CA PHE A 39 27.55 36.68 7.75
C PHE A 39 27.98 36.56 6.28
N ARG A 40 27.26 37.20 5.34
CA ARG A 40 27.60 37.22 3.91
C ARG A 40 28.77 38.12 3.55
N HIS A 41 28.94 39.22 4.27
CA HIS A 41 30.01 40.19 4.05
C HIS A 41 30.86 40.33 5.32
N PRO A 42 31.74 39.35 5.59
CA PRO A 42 32.63 39.40 6.75
C PRO A 42 33.54 40.62 6.70
N SER A 43 33.62 41.38 7.79
CA SER A 43 34.65 42.43 7.94
C SER A 43 36.07 41.86 8.09
N THR A 44 36.19 40.57 8.43
CA THR A 44 37.44 39.83 8.66
C THR A 44 37.31 38.42 8.09
N SER A 45 38.39 37.80 7.62
CA SER A 45 38.36 36.40 7.14
C SER A 45 37.87 35.46 8.25
N TYR A 46 36.71 34.84 8.05
CA TYR A 46 36.17 33.84 8.99
C TYR A 46 36.78 32.47 8.74
N THR A 47 37.06 31.72 9.82
CA THR A 47 37.32 30.29 9.71
C THR A 47 36.01 29.54 9.44
N SER A 48 36.09 28.29 8.96
CA SER A 48 34.89 27.45 8.77
C SER A 48 34.08 27.32 10.06
N LYS A 49 34.75 27.24 11.22
CA LYS A 49 34.11 27.10 12.52
C LYS A 49 33.36 28.37 12.94
N ASP A 50 33.94 29.54 12.69
CA ASP A 50 33.30 30.83 12.99
C ASP A 50 32.04 31.05 12.14
N GLN A 51 32.06 30.59 10.88
CA GLN A 51 30.89 30.63 10.01
C GLN A 51 29.77 29.72 10.54
N GLU A 52 30.11 28.49 10.97
CA GLU A 52 29.13 27.57 11.57
C GLU A 52 28.51 28.16 12.84
N GLU A 53 29.31 28.69 13.75
CA GLU A 53 28.86 29.27 15.02
C GLU A 53 27.93 30.48 14.80
N LYS A 54 28.28 31.37 13.88
CA LYS A 54 27.40 32.48 13.49
C LYS A 54 26.07 31.99 12.94
N LEU A 55 26.08 30.93 12.13
CA LEU A 55 24.85 30.36 11.59
C LEU A 55 23.99 29.75 12.70
N TYR A 56 24.57 28.99 13.63
CA TYR A 56 23.87 28.46 14.80
C TYR A 56 23.20 29.56 15.63
N ASN A 57 23.89 30.67 15.88
CA ASN A 57 23.36 31.80 16.63
C ASN A 57 22.15 32.48 15.95
N MET A 58 22.00 32.35 14.63
CA MET A 58 20.87 32.89 13.89
C MET A 58 19.63 31.97 13.91
N LEU A 59 19.78 30.66 14.16
CA LEU A 59 18.68 29.69 14.04
C LEU A 59 17.54 29.94 15.05
N PRO A 60 17.80 30.15 16.36
CA PRO A 60 16.74 30.45 17.33
C PRO A 60 15.96 31.71 16.97
N LEU A 61 16.67 32.74 16.51
CA LEU A 61 16.06 33.99 16.07
C LEU A 61 15.16 33.78 14.85
N PHE A 62 15.63 33.01 13.86
CA PHE A 62 14.83 32.66 12.69
C PHE A 62 13.55 31.90 13.09
N CYS A 63 13.67 30.86 13.92
CA CYS A 63 12.54 30.09 14.40
C CYS A 63 11.54 30.94 15.19
N LYS A 64 12.03 31.89 16.01
CA LYS A 64 11.15 32.81 16.76
C LYS A 64 10.37 33.75 15.83
N VAL A 65 11.02 34.31 14.82
CA VAL A 65 10.40 35.25 13.87
C VAL A 65 9.38 34.56 12.97
N PHE A 66 9.69 33.36 12.47
CA PHE A 66 8.86 32.68 11.46
C PHE A 66 8.03 31.52 11.98
N GLY A 67 8.23 31.05 13.21
CA GLY A 67 7.55 29.88 13.77
C GLY A 67 6.04 30.03 13.92
N GLY A 68 5.50 31.25 13.89
CA GLY A 68 4.06 31.54 13.86
C GLY A 68 3.57 32.23 12.58
N SER A 69 4.44 32.42 11.60
CA SER A 69 4.10 33.12 10.35
C SER A 69 3.56 32.14 9.30
N PRO A 70 2.62 32.56 8.42
CA PRO A 70 2.25 31.79 7.23
C PRO A 70 3.46 31.45 6.34
N SER A 71 3.39 30.36 5.59
CA SER A 71 4.50 29.88 4.74
C SER A 71 4.98 30.90 3.70
N ASN A 72 4.07 31.69 3.14
CA ASN A 72 4.39 32.69 2.10
C ASN A 72 5.15 33.91 2.67
N ASP A 73 4.93 34.23 3.93
CA ASP A 73 5.52 35.41 4.58
C ASP A 73 7.05 35.36 4.66
N MET A 74 7.65 34.16 4.72
CA MET A 74 9.11 34.02 4.81
C MET A 74 9.82 34.64 3.61
N THR A 75 9.31 34.40 2.41
CA THR A 75 9.94 34.86 1.17
C THR A 75 9.76 36.37 0.99
N GLU A 76 8.59 36.89 1.37
CA GLU A 76 8.29 38.33 1.29
C GLU A 76 9.07 39.13 2.33
N LYS A 77 9.17 38.61 3.57
CA LYS A 77 9.78 39.31 4.69
C LYS A 77 11.29 39.11 4.76
N PHE A 78 11.87 38.09 4.16
CA PHE A 78 13.32 37.90 4.19
C PHE A 78 13.88 37.70 2.78
N GLY A 79 14.29 38.80 2.14
CA GLY A 79 14.77 38.78 0.75
C GLY A 79 15.98 37.86 0.50
N ASP A 80 16.77 37.55 1.53
CA ASP A 80 17.91 36.64 1.44
C ASP A 80 17.58 35.19 1.82
N ILE A 81 16.29 34.83 1.93
CA ILE A 81 15.84 33.51 2.42
C ILE A 81 16.44 32.33 1.64
N LEU A 82 16.63 32.46 0.33
CA LEU A 82 17.18 31.37 -0.51
C LEU A 82 18.64 31.08 -0.14
N GLN A 83 19.43 32.14 0.09
CA GLN A 83 20.82 31.99 0.48
C GLN A 83 20.93 31.45 1.90
N PHE A 84 20.11 31.97 2.82
CA PHE A 84 20.00 31.45 4.18
C PHE A 84 19.66 29.96 4.17
N CYS A 85 18.64 29.56 3.41
CA CYS A 85 18.24 28.16 3.23
C CYS A 85 19.38 27.29 2.68
N SER A 86 20.13 27.77 1.69
CA SER A 86 21.29 27.06 1.15
C SER A 86 22.36 26.81 2.22
N HIS A 87 22.68 27.83 3.03
CA HIS A 87 23.66 27.70 4.11
C HIS A 87 23.20 26.76 5.22
N VAL A 88 21.95 26.87 5.66
CA VAL A 88 21.35 25.98 6.68
C VAL A 88 21.34 24.53 6.19
N SER A 89 20.96 24.30 4.93
CA SER A 89 20.95 22.96 4.33
C SER A 89 22.34 22.35 4.23
N LYS A 90 23.33 23.13 3.78
CA LYS A 90 24.74 22.70 3.73
C LYS A 90 25.29 22.38 5.11
N LEU A 91 24.96 23.21 6.12
CA LEU A 91 25.37 22.96 7.49
C LEU A 91 24.83 21.62 7.98
N MET A 92 23.54 21.33 7.79
CA MET A 92 22.95 20.05 8.17
C MET A 92 23.65 18.87 7.49
N VAL A 93 23.89 18.97 6.19
CA VAL A 93 24.58 17.93 5.42
C VAL A 93 26.01 17.70 5.91
N THR A 94 26.77 18.77 6.17
CA THR A 94 28.13 18.70 6.72
C THR A 94 28.14 18.07 8.11
N GLU A 95 27.22 18.47 8.98
CA GLU A 95 27.13 17.98 10.37
C GLU A 95 26.78 16.49 10.46
N ILE A 96 25.86 16.04 9.60
CA ILE A 96 25.52 14.61 9.49
C ILE A 96 26.72 13.83 8.96
N ARG A 97 27.34 14.28 7.86
CA ARG A 97 28.50 13.59 7.26
C ARG A 97 29.68 13.50 8.22
N ARG A 98 29.95 14.57 8.97
CA ARG A 98 30.99 14.61 10.00
C ARG A 98 30.77 13.54 11.07
N ARG A 99 29.51 13.27 11.44
CA ARG A 99 29.16 12.25 12.43
C ARG A 99 29.12 10.83 11.86
N ALA A 100 28.80 10.69 10.58
CA ALA A 100 28.80 9.39 9.92
C ALA A 100 30.20 8.90 9.52
N SER A 101 31.19 9.80 9.36
CA SER A 101 32.49 9.43 8.81
C SER A 101 33.30 8.51 9.73
N ASN A 102 33.87 7.44 9.17
CA ASN A 102 34.80 6.51 9.83
C ASN A 102 34.22 5.80 11.08
N GLN A 103 32.92 5.53 11.08
CA GLN A 103 32.23 4.85 12.18
C GLN A 103 31.46 3.62 11.67
N SER A 104 31.14 2.70 12.57
CA SER A 104 30.15 1.65 12.29
C SER A 104 28.76 2.28 12.08
N THR A 105 27.83 1.54 11.45
CA THR A 105 26.46 2.04 11.23
C THR A 105 25.76 2.38 12.54
N GLU A 106 25.92 1.54 13.57
CA GLU A 106 25.40 1.78 14.92
C GLU A 106 25.98 3.07 15.53
N ALA A 107 27.30 3.24 15.52
CA ALA A 107 27.94 4.42 16.11
C ALA A 107 27.57 5.72 15.37
N ALA A 108 27.52 5.67 14.04
CA ALA A 108 27.06 6.76 13.21
C ALA A 108 25.61 7.14 13.52
N SER A 109 24.71 6.15 13.62
CA SER A 109 23.30 6.38 13.95
C SER A 109 23.15 7.05 15.32
N CYS A 110 23.87 6.57 16.34
CA CYS A 110 23.87 7.14 17.68
C CYS A 110 24.38 8.59 17.69
N ALA A 111 25.49 8.86 17.01
CA ALA A 111 26.10 10.19 16.96
C ALA A 111 25.15 11.20 16.30
N ILE A 112 24.51 10.82 15.20
CA ILE A 112 23.54 11.67 14.48
C ILE A 112 22.32 11.93 15.37
N VAL A 113 21.72 10.90 15.95
CA VAL A 113 20.55 11.04 16.82
C VAL A 113 20.86 11.90 18.03
N LYS A 114 21.99 11.69 18.71
CA LYS A 114 22.41 12.50 19.85
C LYS A 114 22.55 13.99 19.51
N PHE A 115 22.92 14.32 18.28
CA PHE A 115 23.01 15.71 17.83
C PHE A 115 21.66 16.32 17.49
N LEU A 116 20.77 15.54 16.88
CA LEU A 116 19.46 16.03 16.46
C LEU A 116 18.43 16.05 17.58
N GLU A 117 18.59 15.22 18.62
CA GLU A 117 17.74 15.24 19.81
C GLU A 117 17.94 16.54 20.64
N ILE A 118 16.90 16.89 21.40
CA ILE A 118 16.94 17.99 22.37
C ILE A 118 17.91 17.60 23.51
N ASP A 119 18.88 18.43 23.84
CA ASP A 119 19.87 18.12 24.88
C ASP A 119 19.35 18.46 26.29
N THR A 120 19.03 19.75 26.50
CA THR A 120 18.50 20.30 27.76
C THR A 120 17.23 21.12 27.50
N THR A 121 17.31 22.10 26.61
CA THR A 121 16.19 22.88 26.09
C THR A 121 16.26 22.93 24.56
N GLU A 122 15.17 23.30 23.90
CA GLU A 122 15.15 23.39 22.43
C GLU A 122 16.17 24.40 21.91
N GLU A 123 16.22 25.60 22.49
CA GLU A 123 17.04 26.73 22.01
C GLU A 123 18.55 26.51 22.22
N SER A 124 18.95 25.71 23.20
CA SER A 124 20.36 25.36 23.43
C SER A 124 20.86 24.22 22.54
N SER A 125 19.95 23.53 21.85
CA SER A 125 20.23 22.32 21.09
C SER A 125 20.49 22.64 19.63
N ASN A 126 21.77 22.83 19.28
CA ASN A 126 22.20 23.22 17.93
C ASN A 126 21.60 22.35 16.80
N GLY A 127 21.64 21.02 16.92
CA GLY A 127 21.11 20.12 15.89
C GLY A 127 19.59 20.11 15.81
N TRP A 128 18.90 20.17 16.96
CA TRP A 128 17.44 20.32 17.01
C TRP A 128 16.99 21.64 16.37
N MET A 129 17.67 22.74 16.66
CA MET A 129 17.38 24.06 16.07
C MET A 129 17.62 24.08 14.57
N LEU A 130 18.65 23.37 14.10
CA LEU A 130 18.93 23.22 12.68
C LEU A 130 17.83 22.44 11.96
N LEU A 131 17.39 21.31 12.55
CA LEU A 131 16.29 20.52 12.02
C LEU A 131 14.97 21.32 12.03
N SER A 132 14.70 22.05 13.11
CA SER A 132 13.51 22.89 13.25
C SER A 132 13.48 24.04 12.23
N THR A 133 14.64 24.64 11.96
CA THR A 133 14.78 25.68 10.93
C THR A 133 14.49 25.11 9.54
N LEU A 134 15.04 23.94 9.21
CA LEU A 134 14.74 23.25 7.95
C LEU A 134 13.26 22.85 7.84
N ASN A 135 12.65 22.43 8.95
CA ASN A 135 11.23 22.13 9.02
C ASN A 135 10.39 23.36 8.65
N LEU A 136 10.70 24.54 9.19
CA LEU A 136 10.03 25.78 8.80
C LEU A 136 10.29 26.13 7.33
N LEU A 137 11.54 26.12 6.89
CA LEU A 137 11.92 26.46 5.52
C LEU A 137 11.25 25.54 4.48
N SER A 138 11.04 24.26 4.81
CA SER A 138 10.36 23.30 3.93
C SER A 138 8.86 23.56 3.74
N THR A 139 8.26 24.49 4.51
CA THR A 139 6.88 24.96 4.26
C THR A 139 6.80 26.07 3.23
N GLY A 140 7.91 26.72 2.89
CA GLY A 140 7.92 27.88 2.02
C GLY A 140 7.82 27.52 0.53
N ALA A 141 8.18 28.47 -0.34
CA ALA A 141 8.05 28.33 -1.79
C ALA A 141 8.94 27.19 -2.36
N HIS A 142 8.56 26.66 -3.53
CA HIS A 142 9.29 25.57 -4.22
C HIS A 142 10.79 25.87 -4.41
N SER A 143 11.17 27.14 -4.62
CA SER A 143 12.57 27.56 -4.72
C SER A 143 13.42 27.23 -3.49
N LEU A 144 12.81 27.16 -2.29
CA LEU A 144 13.50 26.72 -1.07
C LEU A 144 13.75 25.22 -1.07
N ILE A 145 12.81 24.43 -1.60
CA ILE A 145 12.98 22.99 -1.81
C ILE A 145 14.11 22.74 -2.81
N ASP A 146 14.20 23.53 -3.88
CA ASP A 146 15.31 23.46 -4.83
C ASP A 146 16.65 23.78 -4.16
N CYS A 147 16.71 24.79 -3.28
CA CYS A 147 17.92 25.08 -2.49
C CYS A 147 18.34 23.90 -1.59
N MET A 148 17.39 23.27 -0.90
CA MET A 148 17.64 22.09 -0.06
C MET A 148 18.11 20.89 -0.90
N THR A 149 17.49 20.69 -2.05
CA THR A 149 17.79 19.62 -3.01
C THR A 149 19.20 19.79 -3.59
N ALA A 150 19.55 21.01 -4.01
CA ALA A 150 20.89 21.34 -4.51
C ALA A 150 21.98 21.10 -3.45
N ALA A 151 21.66 21.26 -2.17
CA ALA A 151 22.56 20.94 -1.06
C ALA A 151 22.69 19.43 -0.77
N SER A 152 21.98 18.54 -1.50
CA SER A 152 21.88 17.10 -1.23
C SER A 152 21.25 16.76 0.13
N LEU A 153 20.35 17.61 0.62
CA LEU A 153 19.63 17.37 1.88
C LEU A 153 18.74 16.11 1.81
N PRO A 154 17.90 15.87 0.77
CA PRO A 154 17.02 14.70 0.72
C PRO A 154 17.81 13.39 0.84
N SER A 155 18.82 13.19 -0.01
CA SER A 155 19.75 12.06 0.03
C SER A 155 20.42 11.85 1.40
N THR A 156 20.83 12.93 2.04
CA THR A 156 21.48 12.85 3.36
C THR A 156 20.50 12.40 4.45
N LEU A 157 19.27 12.91 4.43
CA LEU A 157 18.23 12.53 5.37
C LEU A 157 17.72 11.09 5.14
N VAL A 158 17.60 10.64 3.88
CA VAL A 158 17.26 9.24 3.57
C VAL A 158 18.34 8.27 4.07
N LYS A 159 19.62 8.62 3.91
CA LYS A 159 20.72 7.84 4.48
C LYS A 159 20.64 7.76 6.00
N CYS A 160 20.35 8.86 6.68
CA CYS A 160 20.12 8.86 8.14
C CYS A 160 18.95 7.95 8.52
N LEU A 161 17.82 8.04 7.81
CA LEU A 161 16.65 7.22 8.07
C LEU A 161 16.99 5.73 7.98
N TYR A 162 17.78 5.34 6.98
CA TYR A 162 18.27 3.97 6.85
C TYR A 162 19.21 3.57 8.00
N LEU A 163 20.15 4.45 8.39
CA LEU A 163 21.05 4.19 9.53
C LEU A 163 20.29 4.03 10.86
N PHE A 164 19.15 4.67 11.04
CA PHE A 164 18.36 4.56 12.27
C PHE A 164 17.73 3.18 12.49
N PHE A 165 17.84 2.26 11.53
CA PHE A 165 17.45 0.86 11.72
C PHE A 165 18.42 0.11 12.63
N ASP A 166 19.69 0.55 12.68
CA ASP A 166 20.73 0.01 13.56
C ASP A 166 20.81 0.74 14.91
N LEU A 167 19.84 1.62 15.20
CA LEU A 167 19.85 2.42 16.41
C LEU A 167 19.55 1.53 17.63
N PRO A 168 20.37 1.58 18.70
CA PRO A 168 20.09 0.84 19.91
C PRO A 168 18.87 1.43 20.63
N GLY A 169 18.23 0.62 21.47
CA GLY A 169 17.11 1.06 22.31
C GLY A 169 17.49 2.30 23.13
N ALA A 170 16.55 3.23 23.28
CA ALA A 170 16.79 4.45 24.04
C ALA A 170 17.23 4.10 25.47
N LYS A 171 18.45 4.48 25.84
CA LYS A 171 18.92 4.33 27.22
C LYS A 171 18.14 5.30 28.10
N ILE A 172 17.67 4.80 29.25
CA ILE A 172 17.09 5.65 30.30
C ILE A 172 18.26 6.45 30.90
N GLU A 173 18.56 7.58 30.28
CA GLU A 173 19.46 8.59 30.82
C GLU A 173 18.59 9.61 31.57
N ASP A 174 18.53 9.50 32.89
CA ASP A 174 17.95 10.53 33.75
C ASP A 174 18.86 11.76 33.74
N ARG A 175 18.69 12.61 32.73
CA ARG A 175 19.28 13.94 32.71
C ARG A 175 18.49 14.79 33.68
N SER A 176 19.07 15.06 34.86
CA SER A 176 18.44 15.68 36.03
C SER A 176 17.85 17.09 35.79
N HIS A 177 17.93 17.63 34.58
CA HIS A 177 17.50 18.97 34.16
C HIS A 177 16.87 19.03 32.75
N SER A 178 16.48 17.90 32.15
CA SER A 178 15.83 17.87 30.84
C SER A 178 14.31 18.03 30.97
N GLU A 179 13.70 18.89 30.15
CA GLU A 179 12.23 19.05 30.09
C GLU A 179 11.51 17.82 29.52
N PHE A 180 12.25 16.94 28.82
CA PHE A 180 11.71 15.78 28.11
C PHE A 180 12.41 14.49 28.55
N THR A 181 11.66 13.40 28.61
CA THR A 181 12.20 12.04 28.76
C THR A 181 12.94 11.58 27.49
N SER A 182 13.83 10.59 27.60
CA SER A 182 14.53 10.03 26.41
C SER A 182 13.57 9.55 25.33
N GLU A 183 12.43 8.97 25.72
CA GLU A 183 11.41 8.50 24.78
C GLU A 183 10.70 9.66 24.08
N GLU A 184 10.29 10.70 24.82
CA GLU A 184 9.66 11.88 24.23
C GLU A 184 10.59 12.61 23.25
N ARG A 185 11.88 12.72 23.57
CA ARG A 185 12.88 13.29 22.66
C ARG A 185 12.98 12.50 21.37
N ARG A 186 13.01 11.16 21.46
CA ARG A 186 13.05 10.27 20.30
C ARG A 186 11.81 10.43 19.42
N ILE A 187 10.63 10.45 20.02
CA ILE A 187 9.35 10.64 19.32
C ILE A 187 9.28 12.01 18.65
N LEU A 188 9.71 13.08 19.33
CA LEU A 188 9.75 14.43 18.77
C LEU A 188 10.72 14.53 17.59
N LEU A 189 11.93 13.98 17.73
CA LEU A 189 12.89 13.87 16.64
C LEU A 189 12.29 13.15 15.44
N GLN A 190 11.73 11.96 15.66
CA GLN A 190 11.11 11.19 14.59
C GLN A 190 10.05 12.03 13.84
N LYS A 191 9.12 12.66 14.57
CA LYS A 191 8.05 13.45 13.95
C LYS A 191 8.58 14.59 13.09
N VAL A 192 9.50 15.41 13.61
CA VAL A 192 10.03 16.56 12.86
C VAL A 192 10.91 16.10 11.69
N PHE A 193 11.72 15.06 11.90
CA PHE A 193 12.58 14.49 10.87
C PHE A 193 11.78 13.97 9.67
N VAL A 194 10.73 13.21 9.94
CA VAL A 194 9.84 12.66 8.90
C VAL A 194 9.05 13.77 8.23
N GLN A 195 8.57 14.76 8.99
CA GLN A 195 7.84 15.89 8.44
C GLN A 195 8.66 16.66 7.39
N VAL A 196 9.97 16.86 7.64
CA VAL A 196 10.89 17.48 6.68
C VAL A 196 11.02 16.62 5.43
N LEU A 197 11.28 15.32 5.58
CA LEU A 197 11.42 14.40 4.44
C LEU A 197 10.14 14.30 3.61
N VAL A 198 8.98 14.23 4.24
CA VAL A 198 7.67 14.23 3.56
C VAL A 198 7.49 15.51 2.76
N ARG A 199 7.73 16.69 3.35
CA ARG A 199 7.61 17.99 2.64
C ARG A 199 8.55 18.09 1.44
N LEU A 200 9.78 17.61 1.59
CA LEU A 200 10.72 17.53 0.47
C LEU A 200 10.16 16.58 -0.61
N CYS A 201 9.86 15.33 -0.26
CA CYS A 201 9.40 14.30 -1.19
C CYS A 201 7.99 14.54 -1.78
N SER A 202 7.26 15.57 -1.32
CA SER A 202 6.07 16.10 -1.99
C SER A 202 6.38 16.87 -3.28
N HIS A 203 7.65 16.93 -3.69
CA HIS A 203 8.10 17.58 -4.93
C HIS A 203 8.92 16.60 -5.78
N THR A 204 8.93 16.82 -7.10
CA THR A 204 9.66 15.97 -8.06
C THR A 204 11.18 16.07 -7.91
N ALA A 205 11.71 17.28 -7.67
CA ALA A 205 13.15 17.52 -7.62
C ALA A 205 13.90 16.66 -6.57
N PRO A 206 13.42 16.51 -5.32
CA PRO A 206 14.00 15.56 -4.36
C PRO A 206 14.00 14.09 -4.82
N ALA A 207 12.95 13.63 -5.49
CA ALA A 207 12.90 12.26 -5.99
C ALA A 207 13.95 12.01 -7.09
N GLU A 208 14.11 12.96 -8.01
CA GLU A 208 15.16 12.90 -9.03
C GLU A 208 16.57 13.02 -8.45
N GLU A 209 16.74 13.82 -7.40
CA GLU A 209 17.99 13.94 -6.64
C GLU A 209 18.38 12.60 -6.02
N LEU A 210 17.44 11.94 -5.34
CA LEU A 210 17.61 10.63 -4.72
C LEU A 210 17.98 9.55 -5.75
N ALA A 211 17.29 9.52 -6.89
CA ALA A 211 17.60 8.60 -7.98
C ALA A 211 19.01 8.87 -8.55
N ARG A 212 19.36 10.14 -8.81
CA ARG A 212 20.67 10.53 -9.35
C ARG A 212 21.82 10.27 -8.36
N LYS A 213 21.58 10.33 -7.05
CA LYS A 213 22.59 10.03 -6.01
C LYS A 213 22.67 8.56 -5.63
N ASP A 214 21.81 7.72 -6.20
CA ASP A 214 21.68 6.30 -5.88
C ASP A 214 21.20 5.99 -4.45
N ASP A 215 20.44 6.91 -3.86
CA ASP A 215 19.98 6.81 -2.47
C ASP A 215 18.51 6.39 -2.36
N LEU A 216 17.74 6.44 -3.45
CA LEU A 216 16.33 6.05 -3.44
C LEU A 216 16.15 4.55 -3.11
N THR A 217 17.08 3.68 -3.54
CA THR A 217 17.02 2.25 -3.21
C THR A 217 17.06 1.96 -1.70
N LEU A 218 17.59 2.88 -0.89
CA LEU A 218 17.62 2.74 0.57
C LEU A 218 16.20 2.75 1.16
N LEU A 219 15.26 3.50 0.58
CA LEU A 219 13.86 3.50 1.04
C LEU A 219 13.19 2.14 0.78
N PHE A 220 13.44 1.54 -0.39
CA PHE A 220 12.91 0.20 -0.72
C PHE A 220 13.52 -0.90 0.18
N SER A 221 14.80 -0.79 0.49
CA SER A 221 15.45 -1.63 1.50
C SER A 221 14.79 -1.43 2.87
N ALA A 222 14.64 -0.18 3.32
CA ALA A 222 14.09 0.16 4.64
C ALA A 222 12.67 -0.37 4.86
N ILE A 223 11.75 -0.20 3.90
CA ILE A 223 10.35 -0.62 4.08
C ILE A 223 10.17 -2.14 4.18
N THR A 224 11.19 -2.92 3.80
CA THR A 224 11.11 -4.40 3.78
C THR A 224 12.21 -5.08 4.60
N SER A 225 13.06 -4.32 5.27
CA SER A 225 14.08 -4.87 6.16
C SER A 225 13.48 -5.23 7.51
N TRP A 226 14.03 -6.29 8.11
CA TRP A 226 13.80 -6.56 9.52
C TRP A 226 14.49 -5.48 10.36
N CYS A 227 13.84 -5.10 11.46
CA CYS A 227 14.42 -4.22 12.46
C CYS A 227 13.89 -4.60 13.84
N PRO A 228 14.63 -4.31 14.93
CA PRO A 228 14.13 -4.46 16.29
C PRO A 228 12.81 -3.71 16.52
N ALA A 229 11.99 -4.17 17.47
CA ALA A 229 10.67 -3.61 17.75
C ALA A 229 10.70 -2.09 18.03
N HIS A 230 11.72 -1.60 18.72
CA HIS A 230 11.88 -0.17 19.02
C HIS A 230 12.22 0.69 17.78
N ASN A 231 12.63 0.09 16.66
CA ASN A 231 12.93 0.77 15.40
C ASN A 231 11.80 0.66 14.35
N VAL A 232 10.73 -0.10 14.65
CA VAL A 232 9.52 -0.16 13.80
C VAL A 232 8.96 1.24 13.45
N PRO A 233 8.94 2.23 14.35
CA PRO A 233 8.52 3.59 14.00
C PRO A 233 9.33 4.19 12.83
N TRP A 234 10.65 3.95 12.76
CA TRP A 234 11.48 4.40 11.65
C TRP A 234 11.18 3.66 10.34
N ARG A 235 10.82 2.37 10.40
CA ARG A 235 10.32 1.64 9.22
C ARG A 235 9.01 2.22 8.70
N LYS A 236 8.06 2.52 9.59
CA LYS A 236 6.80 3.21 9.23
C LYS A 236 7.05 4.58 8.63
N SER A 237 8.06 5.28 9.12
CA SER A 237 8.51 6.58 8.60
C SER A 237 9.07 6.47 7.17
N ALA A 238 9.89 5.44 6.88
CA ALA A 238 10.38 5.19 5.54
C ALA A 238 9.24 4.87 4.56
N ALA A 239 8.22 4.12 5.02
CA ALA A 239 7.02 3.85 4.24
C ALA A 239 6.25 5.14 3.93
N GLU A 240 6.07 6.03 4.90
CA GLU A 240 5.41 7.33 4.69
C GLU A 240 6.13 8.22 3.67
N VAL A 241 7.46 8.29 3.75
CA VAL A 241 8.28 9.04 2.78
C VAL A 241 8.16 8.43 1.38
N LEU A 242 8.24 7.09 1.27
CA LEU A 242 8.10 6.39 0.00
C LEU A 242 6.71 6.56 -0.61
N MET A 243 5.65 6.55 0.21
CA MET A 243 4.27 6.82 -0.21
C MET A 243 4.03 8.29 -0.59
N THR A 244 4.83 9.22 -0.09
CA THR A 244 4.78 10.61 -0.55
C THR A 244 5.45 10.73 -1.92
N LEU A 245 6.60 10.07 -2.08
CA LEU A 245 7.33 10.03 -3.34
C LEU A 245 6.51 9.33 -4.45
N SER A 246 5.75 8.28 -4.15
CA SER A 246 4.90 7.61 -5.15
C SER A 246 3.86 8.55 -5.75
N ARG A 247 3.30 9.46 -4.94
CA ARG A 247 2.25 10.40 -5.37
C ARG A 247 2.78 11.62 -6.12
N HIS A 248 3.98 12.08 -5.76
CA HIS A 248 4.48 13.38 -6.23
C HIS A 248 5.79 13.31 -7.01
N GLY A 249 6.57 12.24 -6.83
CA GLY A 249 7.95 12.14 -7.30
C GLY A 249 8.19 11.13 -8.44
N LEU A 250 7.16 10.45 -8.93
CA LEU A 250 7.30 9.45 -10.01
C LEU A 250 7.44 10.10 -11.38
N THR A 251 8.65 10.56 -11.71
CA THR A 251 9.03 10.95 -13.08
C THR A 251 9.50 9.73 -13.88
N PRO A 252 9.53 9.77 -15.23
CA PRO A 252 10.07 8.68 -16.04
C PRO A 252 11.50 8.27 -15.64
N ASN A 253 12.33 9.24 -15.23
CA ASN A 253 13.69 8.99 -14.75
C ASN A 253 13.70 8.21 -13.43
N VAL A 254 12.81 8.56 -12.50
CA VAL A 254 12.68 7.87 -11.21
C VAL A 254 12.16 6.45 -11.40
N VAL A 255 11.13 6.26 -12.25
CA VAL A 255 10.63 4.91 -12.58
C VAL A 255 11.73 4.06 -13.23
N GLN A 256 12.48 4.62 -14.19
CA GLN A 256 13.58 3.92 -14.83
C GLN A 256 14.70 3.55 -13.84
N TYR A 257 15.01 4.45 -12.90
CA TYR A 257 15.95 4.15 -11.82
C TYR A 257 15.48 2.96 -10.99
N ILE A 258 14.23 2.98 -10.49
CA ILE A 258 13.63 1.91 -9.66
C ILE A 258 13.70 0.56 -10.38
N HIS A 259 13.34 0.55 -11.66
CA HIS A 259 13.45 -0.63 -12.52
C HIS A 259 14.89 -1.12 -12.64
N SER A 260 15.82 -0.25 -13.06
CA SER A 260 17.22 -0.60 -13.31
C SER A 260 17.97 -1.10 -12.06
N LYS A 261 17.55 -0.63 -10.88
CA LYS A 261 18.11 -1.03 -9.59
C LYS A 261 17.43 -2.26 -8.99
N GLY A 262 16.38 -2.77 -9.62
CA GLY A 262 15.64 -3.93 -9.14
C GLY A 262 14.98 -3.70 -7.78
N CYS A 263 14.55 -2.47 -7.48
CA CYS A 263 14.02 -2.12 -6.15
C CYS A 263 12.78 -2.95 -5.76
N VAL A 264 11.92 -3.28 -6.72
CA VAL A 264 10.76 -4.15 -6.49
C VAL A 264 11.20 -5.57 -6.16
N ALA A 265 12.20 -6.10 -6.87
CA ALA A 265 12.77 -7.42 -6.60
C ALA A 265 13.43 -7.48 -5.22
N LEU A 266 14.16 -6.42 -4.83
CA LEU A 266 14.76 -6.28 -3.50
C LEU A 266 13.70 -6.39 -2.40
N CYS A 267 12.56 -5.72 -2.53
CA CYS A 267 11.46 -5.81 -1.57
C CYS A 267 10.96 -7.25 -1.40
N ILE A 268 10.77 -7.97 -2.52
CA ILE A 268 10.29 -9.35 -2.48
C ILE A 268 11.33 -10.31 -1.93
N GLU A 269 12.61 -10.09 -2.24
CA GLU A 269 13.73 -10.87 -1.70
C GLU A 269 13.85 -10.73 -0.18
N ASN A 270 13.74 -9.51 0.33
CA ASN A 270 13.78 -9.23 1.77
C ASN A 270 12.64 -9.93 2.51
N MET A 271 11.40 -9.86 2.00
CA MET A 271 10.25 -10.55 2.59
C MET A 271 10.38 -12.08 2.55
N LYS A 272 11.07 -12.64 1.54
CA LYS A 272 11.24 -14.09 1.37
C LYS A 272 12.34 -14.67 2.25
N ARG A 273 13.47 -13.98 2.36
CA ARG A 273 14.69 -14.54 2.97
C ARG A 273 14.74 -14.39 4.48
N ASN A 274 14.06 -13.40 5.02
CA ASN A 274 14.21 -13.06 6.43
C ASN A 274 13.29 -13.91 7.31
N GLN A 275 13.89 -14.84 8.06
CA GLN A 275 13.16 -15.80 8.90
C GLN A 275 12.62 -15.16 10.19
N ASP A 276 13.15 -14.00 10.58
CA ASP A 276 12.77 -13.29 11.80
C ASP A 276 11.54 -12.38 11.60
N LEU A 277 10.97 -12.32 10.39
CA LEU A 277 9.76 -11.56 10.10
C LEU A 277 8.51 -12.34 10.52
N THR A 278 7.66 -11.68 11.29
CA THR A 278 6.33 -12.23 11.60
C THR A 278 5.40 -12.12 10.38
N PRO A 279 4.35 -12.97 10.28
CA PRO A 279 3.40 -12.88 9.17
C PRO A 279 2.73 -11.50 9.07
N LEU A 280 2.39 -10.87 10.20
CA LEU A 280 1.77 -9.53 10.21
C LEU A 280 2.71 -8.44 9.67
N GLU A 281 4.01 -8.54 9.94
CA GLU A 281 4.98 -7.62 9.35
C GLU A 281 5.07 -7.79 7.83
N ILE A 282 5.04 -9.02 7.32
CA ILE A 282 5.01 -9.27 5.88
C ILE A 282 3.74 -8.69 5.26
N VAL A 283 2.59 -8.76 5.95
CA VAL A 283 1.35 -8.09 5.51
C VAL A 283 1.55 -6.57 5.43
N GLU A 284 2.09 -5.92 6.47
CA GLU A 284 2.37 -4.47 6.45
C GLU A 284 3.31 -4.07 5.29
N MET A 285 4.32 -4.90 5.02
CA MET A 285 5.26 -4.70 3.91
C MET A 285 4.57 -4.81 2.55
N PHE A 286 3.71 -5.83 2.35
CA PHE A 286 2.90 -5.94 1.13
C PHE A 286 1.96 -4.76 0.94
N VAL A 287 1.31 -4.28 2.02
CA VAL A 287 0.45 -3.09 1.96
C VAL A 287 1.23 -1.90 1.42
N THR A 288 2.45 -1.68 1.91
CA THR A 288 3.29 -0.57 1.46
C THR A 288 3.68 -0.72 -0.02
N VAL A 289 4.15 -1.91 -0.42
CA VAL A 289 4.53 -2.19 -1.82
C VAL A 289 3.33 -2.05 -2.76
N PHE A 290 2.13 -2.51 -2.38
CA PHE A 290 0.94 -2.41 -3.23
C PHE A 290 0.41 -0.99 -3.35
N CYS A 291 0.45 -0.20 -2.28
CA CYS A 291 0.14 1.22 -2.38
C CYS A 291 1.10 1.92 -3.34
N PHE A 292 2.40 1.61 -3.30
CA PHE A 292 3.39 2.14 -4.23
C PHE A 292 3.12 1.69 -5.68
N LEU A 293 2.86 0.40 -5.90
CA LEU A 293 2.58 -0.15 -7.23
C LEU A 293 1.31 0.46 -7.82
N LYS A 294 0.27 0.66 -7.02
CA LYS A 294 -0.96 1.34 -7.43
C LYS A 294 -0.65 2.73 -7.99
N ASP A 295 0.00 3.59 -7.21
CA ASP A 295 0.34 4.95 -7.63
C ASP A 295 1.24 4.93 -8.88
N SER A 296 2.22 4.01 -8.92
CA SER A 296 3.11 3.88 -10.08
C SER A 296 2.41 3.44 -11.36
N SER A 297 1.34 2.64 -11.24
CA SER A 297 0.59 2.13 -12.38
C SER A 297 -0.19 3.21 -13.13
N GLU A 298 -0.44 4.36 -12.48
CA GLU A 298 -1.03 5.53 -13.13
C GLU A 298 -0.04 6.19 -14.10
N VAL A 299 1.26 6.04 -13.85
CA VAL A 299 2.35 6.66 -14.61
C VAL A 299 2.97 5.70 -15.62
N SER A 300 3.14 4.41 -15.26
CA SER A 300 3.84 3.43 -16.10
C SER A 300 3.47 1.98 -15.76
N GLN A 301 3.59 1.08 -16.74
CA GLN A 301 3.40 -0.37 -16.57
C GLN A 301 4.62 -1.07 -15.97
N ILE A 302 5.81 -0.45 -16.05
CA ILE A 302 7.11 -1.10 -15.81
C ILE A 302 7.17 -1.79 -14.44
N LEU A 303 6.73 -1.12 -13.36
CA LEU A 303 6.90 -1.67 -12.01
C LEU A 303 5.93 -2.82 -11.69
N LEU A 304 4.77 -2.87 -12.36
CA LEU A 304 3.88 -4.05 -12.29
C LEU A 304 4.52 -5.24 -13.03
N ASP A 305 5.19 -4.98 -14.16
CA ASP A 305 5.92 -6.01 -14.90
C ASP A 305 7.14 -6.51 -14.12
N ASP A 306 7.83 -5.63 -13.38
CA ASP A 306 8.91 -6.00 -12.47
C ASP A 306 8.38 -6.90 -11.33
N PHE A 307 7.26 -6.52 -10.71
CA PHE A 307 6.64 -7.32 -9.65
C PHE A 307 6.23 -8.71 -10.16
N ARG A 308 5.73 -8.80 -11.39
CA ARG A 308 5.47 -10.07 -12.07
C ARG A 308 6.75 -10.86 -12.29
N SER A 309 7.78 -10.22 -12.85
CA SER A 309 9.04 -10.86 -13.26
C SER A 309 9.83 -11.40 -12.07
N CYS A 310 9.78 -10.72 -10.92
CA CYS A 310 10.37 -11.20 -9.67
C CYS A 310 9.48 -12.18 -8.89
N GLN A 311 8.44 -12.72 -9.52
CA GLN A 311 7.50 -13.70 -8.95
C GLN A 311 6.77 -13.19 -7.69
N GLY A 312 6.48 -11.89 -7.62
CA GLY A 312 5.75 -11.28 -6.51
C GLY A 312 4.34 -11.86 -6.33
N TYR A 313 3.61 -12.07 -7.43
CA TYR A 313 2.28 -12.69 -7.40
C TYR A 313 2.29 -14.14 -6.88
N ILE A 314 3.26 -14.94 -7.31
CA ILE A 314 3.40 -16.34 -6.87
C ILE A 314 3.71 -16.38 -5.37
N PHE A 315 4.64 -15.54 -4.93
CA PHE A 315 4.98 -15.42 -3.52
C PHE A 315 3.77 -15.05 -2.67
N LEU A 316 2.97 -14.08 -3.13
CA LEU A 316 1.75 -13.70 -2.44
C LEU A 316 0.74 -14.86 -2.35
N SER A 317 0.53 -15.62 -3.43
CA SER A 317 -0.36 -16.79 -3.39
C SER A 317 0.06 -17.79 -2.31
N ASP A 318 1.35 -18.11 -2.25
CA ASP A 318 1.89 -19.04 -1.24
C ASP A 318 1.86 -18.44 0.16
N PHE A 319 2.04 -17.12 0.29
CA PHE A 319 1.94 -16.44 1.57
C PHE A 319 0.50 -16.45 2.12
N LEU A 320 -0.52 -16.17 1.30
CA LEU A 320 -1.93 -16.23 1.71
C LEU A 320 -2.33 -17.63 2.20
N LEU A 321 -1.85 -18.68 1.54
CA LEU A 321 -2.10 -20.08 1.94
C LEU A 321 -1.34 -20.49 3.20
N ARG A 322 -0.20 -19.87 3.51
CA ARG A 322 0.45 -20.05 4.82
C ARG A 322 -0.30 -19.30 5.91
N LEU A 323 -0.75 -18.08 5.62
CA LEU A 323 -1.46 -17.21 6.55
C LEU A 323 -2.83 -17.78 6.95
N GLU A 324 -3.50 -18.55 6.07
CA GLU A 324 -4.76 -19.21 6.42
C GLU A 324 -4.64 -20.31 7.50
N GLN A 325 -3.42 -20.82 7.73
CA GLN A 325 -3.18 -21.86 8.74
C GLN A 325 -3.12 -21.29 10.16
N ASP A 326 -3.02 -19.97 10.29
CA ASP A 326 -3.03 -19.29 11.58
C ASP A 326 -4.47 -19.08 12.05
N GLU A 327 -4.74 -19.44 13.31
CA GLU A 327 -6.05 -19.31 13.92
C GLU A 327 -6.25 -18.00 14.67
N ASP A 328 -5.21 -17.18 14.79
CA ASP A 328 -5.26 -15.89 15.44
C ASP A 328 -6.18 -14.89 14.70
N GLU A 329 -7.00 -14.16 15.46
CA GLU A 329 -7.99 -13.23 14.91
C GLU A 329 -7.36 -12.02 14.21
N GLU A 330 -6.21 -11.53 14.70
CA GLU A 330 -5.48 -10.43 14.05
C GLU A 330 -4.94 -10.90 12.70
N THR A 331 -4.41 -12.12 12.64
CA THR A 331 -3.95 -12.75 11.42
C THR A 331 -5.08 -13.01 10.41
N ARG A 332 -6.25 -13.47 10.86
CA ARG A 332 -7.44 -13.62 10.01
C ARG A 332 -7.90 -12.29 9.43
N GLN A 333 -7.90 -11.22 10.23
CA GLN A 333 -8.27 -9.90 9.75
C GLN A 333 -7.22 -9.32 8.78
N ALA A 334 -5.93 -9.57 9.04
CA ALA A 334 -4.84 -9.19 8.14
C ALA A 334 -4.92 -9.94 6.81
N LEU A 335 -5.22 -11.24 6.83
CA LEU A 335 -5.48 -12.07 5.65
C LEU A 335 -6.62 -11.48 4.82
N ARG A 336 -7.76 -11.17 5.46
CA ARG A 336 -8.90 -10.53 4.79
C ARG A 336 -8.51 -9.22 4.12
N ASN A 337 -7.81 -8.35 4.84
CA ASN A 337 -7.37 -7.06 4.31
C ASN A 337 -6.42 -7.22 3.10
N LEU A 338 -5.53 -8.20 3.15
CA LEU A 338 -4.60 -8.48 2.06
C LEU A 338 -5.32 -9.00 0.81
N VAL A 339 -6.35 -9.84 0.96
CA VAL A 339 -7.18 -10.32 -0.17
C VAL A 339 -8.01 -9.17 -0.78
N LEU A 340 -8.56 -8.27 0.05
CA LEU A 340 -9.27 -7.07 -0.42
C LEU A 340 -8.33 -6.12 -1.19
N LEU A 341 -7.11 -5.95 -0.69
CA LEU A 341 -6.09 -5.17 -1.38
C LEU A 341 -5.67 -5.82 -2.71
N MET A 342 -5.65 -7.15 -2.77
CA MET A 342 -5.44 -7.88 -4.02
C MET A 342 -6.57 -7.68 -5.02
N GLY A 343 -7.81 -7.64 -4.56
CA GLY A 343 -8.95 -7.22 -5.37
C GLY A 343 -8.76 -5.82 -5.97
N SER A 344 -8.28 -4.86 -5.16
CA SER A 344 -7.99 -3.49 -5.61
C SER A 344 -6.84 -3.43 -6.63
N LEU A 345 -5.83 -4.31 -6.48
CA LEU A 345 -4.71 -4.38 -7.41
C LEU A 345 -5.14 -4.87 -8.81
N THR A 346 -6.26 -5.60 -8.93
CA THR A 346 -6.78 -6.05 -10.23
C THR A 346 -7.19 -4.91 -11.16
N THR A 347 -7.56 -3.75 -10.62
CA THR A 347 -7.94 -2.57 -11.39
C THR A 347 -6.78 -1.58 -11.59
N CYS A 348 -5.63 -1.86 -10.98
CA CYS A 348 -4.41 -1.06 -11.13
C CYS A 348 -3.68 -1.44 -12.42
N GLY A 349 -3.38 -0.47 -13.27
CA GLY A 349 -2.64 -0.72 -14.51
C GLY A 349 -2.63 0.49 -15.43
N TYR A 350 -1.54 0.62 -16.17
CA TYR A 350 -1.35 1.72 -17.11
C TYR A 350 -2.14 1.48 -18.39
N ILE A 351 -2.17 0.23 -18.84
CA ILE A 351 -2.83 -0.22 -20.07
C ILE A 351 -4.27 -0.61 -19.74
N GLU A 352 -5.22 -0.06 -20.49
CA GLU A 352 -6.62 -0.49 -20.43
C GLU A 352 -6.79 -1.83 -21.15
N LEU A 353 -7.34 -2.82 -20.44
CA LEU A 353 -7.66 -4.12 -21.01
C LEU A 353 -9.07 -4.09 -21.61
N LYS A 354 -9.26 -4.82 -22.70
CA LYS A 354 -10.55 -4.90 -23.39
C LYS A 354 -11.07 -6.34 -23.39
N PRO A 355 -12.39 -6.52 -23.29
CA PRO A 355 -13.04 -7.81 -23.52
C PRO A 355 -12.61 -8.47 -24.83
N THR A 356 -12.48 -9.79 -24.81
CA THR A 356 -12.16 -10.55 -26.02
C THR A 356 -13.40 -10.66 -26.91
N GLN A 357 -13.29 -10.42 -28.22
CA GLN A 357 -14.44 -10.58 -29.14
C GLN A 357 -14.86 -12.04 -29.39
N ALA A 358 -14.20 -13.01 -28.76
CA ALA A 358 -14.60 -14.40 -28.82
C ALA A 358 -16.03 -14.61 -28.26
N SER A 359 -16.43 -13.83 -27.25
CA SER A 359 -17.75 -13.95 -26.59
C SER A 359 -18.90 -13.48 -27.50
N THR A 360 -18.63 -12.56 -28.45
CA THR A 360 -19.59 -12.11 -29.47
C THR A 360 -19.80 -13.07 -30.64
N GLY A 361 -18.97 -14.12 -30.74
CA GLY A 361 -19.09 -15.17 -31.76
C GLY A 361 -19.77 -16.46 -31.26
N SER A 362 -20.27 -16.48 -30.01
CA SER A 362 -20.94 -17.65 -29.44
C SER A 362 -22.19 -18.03 -30.24
N LEU A 363 -22.36 -19.34 -30.48
CA LEU A 363 -23.54 -19.94 -31.14
C LEU A 363 -24.85 -19.60 -30.42
N TYR A 364 -24.78 -19.41 -29.09
CA TYR A 364 -25.92 -19.05 -28.25
C TYR A 364 -25.66 -17.69 -27.60
N GLN A 365 -26.56 -16.74 -27.86
CA GLN A 365 -26.53 -15.41 -27.27
C GLN A 365 -27.92 -15.03 -26.78
N MET A 366 -27.95 -14.23 -25.72
CA MET A 366 -29.20 -13.64 -25.25
C MET A 366 -29.67 -12.58 -26.26
N PRO A 367 -30.99 -12.47 -26.50
CA PRO A 367 -31.53 -11.42 -27.36
C PRO A 367 -31.12 -10.02 -26.86
N GLY A 368 -30.62 -9.18 -27.76
CA GLY A 368 -30.20 -7.82 -27.43
C GLY A 368 -28.89 -7.72 -26.63
N PHE A 369 -28.15 -8.82 -26.47
CA PHE A 369 -26.84 -8.77 -25.82
C PHE A 369 -25.85 -7.93 -26.63
N THR A 370 -25.18 -7.01 -25.94
CA THR A 370 -24.06 -6.23 -26.47
C THR A 370 -22.89 -6.39 -25.53
N LEU A 371 -21.72 -6.72 -26.07
CA LEU A 371 -20.51 -6.88 -25.27
C LEU A 371 -20.19 -5.57 -24.54
N PRO A 372 -20.25 -5.55 -23.19
CA PRO A 372 -19.97 -4.34 -22.43
C PRO A 372 -18.56 -3.85 -22.71
N GLN A 373 -18.37 -2.54 -22.73
CA GLN A 373 -17.06 -1.91 -22.86
C GLN A 373 -16.61 -1.37 -21.49
N PRO A 374 -15.31 -1.41 -21.19
CA PRO A 374 -14.78 -0.88 -19.94
C PRO A 374 -15.24 0.57 -19.72
N ALA A 375 -15.67 0.88 -18.51
CA ALA A 375 -15.87 2.26 -18.10
C ALA A 375 -14.51 2.96 -18.11
N GLY A 376 -14.24 3.76 -19.16
CA GLY A 376 -12.96 4.42 -19.35
C GLY A 376 -12.56 5.31 -18.16
N LYS A 377 -11.33 5.86 -18.17
CA LYS A 377 -10.72 6.61 -17.04
C LYS A 377 -11.59 7.71 -16.38
N ALA A 378 -12.63 8.20 -17.05
CA ALA A 378 -13.56 9.21 -16.53
C ALA A 378 -14.47 8.72 -15.39
N PHE A 379 -14.74 7.41 -15.30
CA PHE A 379 -15.53 6.82 -14.24
C PHE A 379 -14.61 5.91 -13.43
N GLN A 380 -14.08 6.44 -12.32
CA GLN A 380 -13.33 5.73 -11.26
C GLN A 380 -12.78 4.38 -11.71
N GLY A 381 -11.51 4.29 -12.15
CA GLY A 381 -10.91 3.09 -12.76
C GLY A 381 -11.13 1.76 -12.01
N VAL A 382 -12.32 1.17 -12.20
CA VAL A 382 -12.79 -0.08 -11.60
C VAL A 382 -12.77 -1.23 -12.60
N SER A 383 -12.54 -0.92 -13.89
CA SER A 383 -12.32 -1.95 -14.88
C SER A 383 -10.98 -2.66 -14.62
N VAL A 384 -10.95 -3.97 -14.82
CA VAL A 384 -9.75 -4.79 -14.61
C VAL A 384 -8.64 -4.38 -15.57
N ARG A 385 -7.43 -4.18 -15.01
CA ARG A 385 -6.20 -3.85 -15.75
C ARG A 385 -5.02 -4.77 -15.45
N ASN A 386 -5.16 -5.61 -14.43
CA ASN A 386 -4.11 -6.52 -13.97
C ASN A 386 -4.67 -7.93 -13.79
N ILE A 387 -4.48 -8.73 -14.84
CA ILE A 387 -4.92 -10.13 -14.87
C ILE A 387 -4.10 -10.97 -13.89
N GLN A 388 -2.83 -10.64 -13.66
CA GLN A 388 -1.93 -11.41 -12.80
C GLN A 388 -2.35 -11.32 -11.32
N ALA A 389 -2.78 -10.14 -10.87
CA ALA A 389 -3.38 -9.97 -9.55
C ALA A 389 -4.67 -10.81 -9.42
N PHE A 390 -5.49 -10.87 -10.45
CA PHE A 390 -6.69 -11.72 -10.45
C PHE A 390 -6.34 -13.21 -10.42
N GLN A 391 -5.29 -13.64 -11.12
CA GLN A 391 -4.79 -15.03 -11.08
C GLN A 391 -4.32 -15.47 -9.67
N VAL A 392 -3.89 -14.53 -8.82
CA VAL A 392 -3.63 -14.83 -7.40
C VAL A 392 -4.92 -15.32 -6.73
N LEU A 393 -6.03 -14.58 -6.88
CA LEU A 393 -7.33 -14.98 -6.31
C LEU A 393 -7.76 -16.36 -6.82
N GLN A 394 -7.60 -16.62 -8.12
CA GLN A 394 -7.93 -17.92 -8.73
C GLN A 394 -7.11 -19.07 -8.13
N SER A 395 -5.78 -18.91 -8.14
CA SER A 395 -4.85 -19.94 -7.69
C SER A 395 -4.99 -20.25 -6.19
N VAL A 396 -5.22 -19.22 -5.37
CA VAL A 396 -5.42 -19.39 -3.93
C VAL A 396 -6.75 -20.07 -3.66
N PHE A 397 -7.86 -19.69 -4.30
CA PHE A 397 -9.15 -20.38 -4.10
C PHE A 397 -9.07 -21.89 -4.39
N GLN A 398 -8.37 -22.28 -5.45
CA GLN A 398 -8.22 -23.69 -5.82
C GLN A 398 -7.42 -24.52 -4.81
N ARG A 399 -6.54 -23.88 -4.03
CA ARG A 399 -5.62 -24.52 -3.08
C ARG A 399 -6.05 -24.38 -1.63
N ALA A 400 -6.80 -23.33 -1.29
CA ALA A 400 -7.23 -23.03 0.06
C ALA A 400 -8.07 -24.15 0.67
N SER A 401 -7.93 -24.39 1.97
CA SER A 401 -8.75 -25.36 2.70
C SER A 401 -9.77 -24.69 3.63
N SER A 402 -9.49 -23.46 4.07
CA SER A 402 -10.34 -22.77 5.04
C SER A 402 -11.61 -22.19 4.39
N SER A 403 -12.76 -22.32 5.06
CA SER A 403 -14.00 -21.70 4.60
C SER A 403 -13.88 -20.16 4.57
N HIS A 404 -13.19 -19.60 5.58
CA HIS A 404 -12.98 -18.16 5.69
C HIS A 404 -12.27 -17.57 4.46
N LEU A 405 -11.11 -18.11 4.08
CA LEU A 405 -10.37 -17.61 2.92
C LEU A 405 -11.15 -17.83 1.61
N CYS A 406 -11.76 -19.01 1.43
CA CYS A 406 -12.57 -19.30 0.26
C CYS A 406 -13.73 -18.30 0.11
N SER A 407 -14.41 -17.97 1.22
CA SER A 407 -15.52 -17.05 1.27
C SER A 407 -15.09 -15.64 0.86
N ILE A 408 -14.00 -15.14 1.43
CA ILE A 408 -13.46 -13.81 1.11
C ILE A 408 -13.05 -13.73 -0.36
N ILE A 409 -12.40 -14.76 -0.90
CA ILE A 409 -11.97 -14.76 -2.30
C ILE A 409 -13.17 -14.72 -3.25
N LEU A 410 -14.21 -15.53 -3.00
CA LEU A 410 -15.42 -15.48 -3.82
C LEU A 410 -16.14 -14.13 -3.71
N ASP A 411 -16.18 -13.53 -2.52
CA ASP A 411 -16.76 -12.19 -2.34
C ASP A 411 -15.97 -11.12 -3.12
N VAL A 412 -14.64 -11.20 -3.13
CA VAL A 412 -13.80 -10.30 -3.91
C VAL A 412 -13.98 -10.52 -5.40
N ILE A 413 -13.98 -11.76 -5.90
CA ILE A 413 -14.23 -12.06 -7.31
C ILE A 413 -15.61 -11.57 -7.73
N SER A 414 -16.64 -11.84 -6.92
CA SER A 414 -18.00 -11.36 -7.15
C SER A 414 -18.03 -9.83 -7.22
N SER A 415 -17.39 -9.15 -6.26
CA SER A 415 -17.28 -7.69 -6.24
C SER A 415 -16.62 -7.15 -7.51
N ILE A 416 -15.51 -7.75 -7.97
CA ILE A 416 -14.84 -7.36 -9.23
C ILE A 416 -15.80 -7.46 -10.42
N TYR A 417 -16.57 -8.54 -10.53
CA TYR A 417 -17.55 -8.68 -11.62
C TYR A 417 -18.72 -7.70 -11.53
N HIS A 418 -19.11 -7.26 -10.33
CA HIS A 418 -20.19 -6.28 -10.13
C HIS A 418 -19.75 -4.83 -10.35
N GLN A 419 -18.47 -4.52 -10.14
CA GLN A 419 -17.94 -3.16 -10.25
C GLN A 419 -18.02 -2.59 -11.67
N ASP A 420 -17.79 -3.44 -12.68
CA ASP A 420 -17.97 -3.08 -14.10
C ASP A 420 -18.42 -4.34 -14.86
N SER A 421 -19.52 -4.21 -15.61
CA SER A 421 -20.04 -5.26 -16.49
C SER A 421 -19.01 -5.79 -17.49
N ALA A 422 -17.99 -5.00 -17.86
CA ALA A 422 -16.90 -5.45 -18.74
C ALA A 422 -15.90 -6.40 -18.04
N ASN A 423 -15.83 -6.39 -16.70
CA ASN A 423 -14.80 -7.13 -15.95
C ASN A 423 -14.88 -8.63 -16.14
N TYR A 424 -16.09 -9.21 -16.12
CA TYR A 424 -16.25 -10.64 -16.40
C TYR A 424 -15.71 -10.98 -17.79
N PHE A 425 -15.96 -10.16 -18.82
CA PHE A 425 -15.52 -10.43 -20.19
C PHE A 425 -14.04 -10.16 -20.44
N ILE A 426 -13.42 -9.25 -19.69
CA ILE A 426 -11.95 -9.11 -19.65
C ILE A 426 -11.31 -10.38 -19.07
N LEU A 427 -11.95 -10.95 -18.05
CA LEU A 427 -11.44 -12.09 -17.28
C LEU A 427 -11.89 -13.46 -17.80
N GLU A 428 -12.85 -13.52 -18.73
CA GLU A 428 -13.37 -14.76 -19.34
C GLU A 428 -12.26 -15.69 -19.88
N PRO A 429 -11.18 -15.18 -20.54
CA PRO A 429 -10.08 -16.02 -20.99
C PRO A 429 -9.33 -16.74 -19.86
N GLN A 430 -9.50 -16.32 -18.60
CA GLN A 430 -8.91 -16.98 -17.44
C GLN A 430 -9.68 -18.21 -16.98
N HIS A 431 -10.88 -18.48 -17.55
CA HIS A 431 -11.69 -19.67 -17.29
C HIS A 431 -11.95 -19.94 -15.80
N THR A 432 -12.11 -18.88 -15.00
CA THR A 432 -12.18 -18.94 -13.54
C THR A 432 -13.21 -19.93 -13.04
N LEU A 433 -14.47 -19.76 -13.45
CA LEU A 433 -15.58 -20.51 -12.90
C LEU A 433 -15.61 -21.94 -13.43
N SER A 434 -15.18 -22.16 -14.68
CA SER A 434 -14.96 -23.49 -15.23
C SER A 434 -13.95 -24.28 -14.39
N GLN A 435 -12.80 -23.69 -14.05
CA GLN A 435 -11.81 -24.35 -13.21
C GLN A 435 -12.30 -24.55 -11.76
N PHE A 436 -13.06 -23.59 -11.23
CA PHE A 436 -13.63 -23.73 -9.88
C PHE A 436 -14.65 -24.86 -9.81
N ALA A 437 -15.47 -25.04 -10.84
CA ALA A 437 -16.46 -26.11 -10.92
C ALA A 437 -15.84 -27.51 -10.75
N GLU A 438 -14.59 -27.72 -11.19
CA GLU A 438 -13.89 -29.00 -11.04
C GLU A 438 -13.67 -29.37 -9.56
N LYS A 439 -13.48 -28.40 -8.67
CA LYS A 439 -13.13 -28.62 -7.26
C LYS A 439 -14.17 -28.12 -6.27
N VAL A 440 -15.24 -27.45 -6.72
CA VAL A 440 -16.24 -26.83 -5.85
C VAL A 440 -16.91 -27.83 -4.90
N HIS A 441 -17.08 -29.08 -5.33
CA HIS A 441 -17.65 -30.15 -4.51
C HIS A 441 -16.80 -30.51 -3.28
N LEU A 442 -15.51 -30.14 -3.26
CA LEU A 442 -14.60 -30.32 -2.12
C LEU A 442 -14.69 -29.17 -1.11
N LYS A 443 -15.39 -28.08 -1.45
CA LYS A 443 -15.52 -26.89 -0.60
C LYS A 443 -16.73 -27.00 0.33
N PRO A 444 -16.76 -26.24 1.43
CA PRO A 444 -17.93 -26.14 2.30
C PRO A 444 -19.20 -25.66 1.57
N VAL A 445 -20.36 -25.96 2.13
CA VAL A 445 -21.68 -25.80 1.48
C VAL A 445 -22.00 -24.33 1.20
N ASP A 446 -21.65 -23.44 2.12
CA ASP A 446 -21.75 -21.99 1.97
C ASP A 446 -20.90 -21.48 0.80
N ILE A 447 -19.70 -22.04 0.60
CA ILE A 447 -18.82 -21.72 -0.53
C ILE A 447 -19.39 -22.26 -1.85
N GLN A 448 -19.93 -23.48 -1.84
CA GLN A 448 -20.63 -24.05 -3.01
C GLN A 448 -21.81 -23.15 -3.43
N GLN A 449 -22.59 -22.67 -2.46
CA GLN A 449 -23.70 -21.77 -2.72
C GLN A 449 -23.23 -20.46 -3.36
N LYS A 450 -22.22 -19.79 -2.79
CA LYS A 450 -21.64 -18.56 -3.34
C LYS A 450 -21.15 -18.74 -4.77
N PHE A 451 -20.52 -19.87 -5.07
CA PHE A 451 -20.08 -20.19 -6.44
C PHE A 451 -21.28 -20.21 -7.43
N PHE A 452 -22.37 -20.87 -7.08
CA PHE A 452 -23.56 -20.91 -7.93
C PHE A 452 -24.28 -19.55 -8.02
N GLU A 453 -24.21 -18.72 -6.99
CA GLU A 453 -24.73 -17.34 -7.03
C GLU A 453 -23.95 -16.47 -8.03
N ILE A 454 -22.63 -16.62 -8.14
CA ILE A 454 -21.82 -15.93 -9.15
C ILE A 454 -22.17 -16.43 -10.57
N MET A 455 -22.41 -17.73 -10.74
CA MET A 455 -22.89 -18.30 -12.00
C MET A 455 -24.25 -17.74 -12.42
N GLU A 456 -25.17 -17.62 -11.46
CA GLU A 456 -26.49 -17.00 -11.64
C GLU A 456 -26.37 -15.53 -12.05
N PHE A 457 -25.49 -14.76 -11.41
CA PHE A 457 -25.22 -13.36 -11.76
C PHE A 457 -24.82 -13.18 -13.24
N ILE A 458 -23.94 -14.04 -13.77
CA ILE A 458 -23.54 -13.97 -15.18
C ILE A 458 -24.73 -14.18 -16.12
N CYS A 459 -25.60 -15.13 -15.79
CA CYS A 459 -26.79 -15.42 -16.60
C CYS A 459 -27.83 -14.30 -16.51
N PHE A 460 -28.09 -13.79 -15.30
CA PHE A 460 -29.24 -12.93 -15.02
C PHE A 460 -28.94 -11.43 -15.15
N ASN A 461 -27.76 -11.00 -14.68
CA ASN A 461 -27.40 -9.60 -14.60
C ASN A 461 -26.55 -9.17 -15.79
N LEU A 462 -25.58 -10.00 -16.21
CA LEU A 462 -24.80 -9.74 -17.42
C LEU A 462 -25.53 -10.17 -18.70
N ASN A 463 -26.69 -10.85 -18.56
CA ASN A 463 -27.50 -11.33 -19.68
C ASN A 463 -26.65 -12.12 -20.69
N PHE A 464 -25.75 -12.99 -20.19
CA PHE A 464 -24.82 -13.76 -20.99
C PHE A 464 -25.05 -15.26 -20.85
N VAL A 465 -24.71 -16.04 -21.89
CA VAL A 465 -24.80 -17.50 -21.87
C VAL A 465 -23.39 -18.09 -21.64
N PRO A 466 -23.02 -18.46 -20.40
CA PRO A 466 -21.69 -18.95 -20.09
C PRO A 466 -21.53 -20.44 -20.47
N CYS A 467 -21.42 -20.73 -21.77
CA CYS A 467 -21.38 -22.11 -22.27
C CYS A 467 -20.23 -22.94 -21.68
N LYS A 468 -19.04 -22.36 -21.51
CA LYS A 468 -17.86 -23.08 -20.97
C LYS A 468 -18.09 -23.51 -19.52
N GLU A 469 -18.66 -22.62 -18.72
CA GLU A 469 -19.00 -22.88 -17.34
C GLU A 469 -20.14 -23.89 -17.22
N LEU A 470 -21.17 -23.81 -18.07
CA LEU A 470 -22.26 -24.78 -18.11
C LEU A 470 -21.78 -26.18 -18.50
N ILE A 471 -20.80 -26.30 -19.42
CA ILE A 471 -20.13 -27.57 -19.72
C ILE A 471 -19.41 -28.11 -18.47
N SER A 472 -18.64 -27.27 -17.77
CA SER A 472 -17.97 -27.69 -16.53
C SER A 472 -18.96 -28.12 -15.44
N ILE A 473 -20.11 -27.45 -15.32
CA ILE A 473 -21.20 -27.84 -14.43
C ILE A 473 -21.84 -29.18 -14.85
N SER A 474 -21.99 -29.41 -16.15
CA SER A 474 -22.45 -30.69 -16.69
C SER A 474 -21.53 -31.83 -16.29
N ILE A 475 -20.21 -31.62 -16.39
CA ILE A 475 -19.20 -32.60 -15.96
C ILE A 475 -19.27 -32.82 -14.44
N LEU A 476 -19.40 -31.75 -13.65
CA LEU A 476 -19.56 -31.83 -12.19
C LEU A 476 -20.77 -32.70 -11.77
N LEU A 477 -21.92 -32.54 -12.45
CA LEU A 477 -23.09 -33.38 -12.20
C LEU A 477 -22.89 -34.83 -12.64
N LYS A 478 -22.15 -35.03 -13.74
CA LYS A 478 -21.86 -36.37 -14.27
C LYS A 478 -20.93 -37.16 -13.37
N THR A 479 -19.93 -36.52 -12.75
CA THR A 479 -18.95 -37.18 -11.86
C THR A 479 -19.54 -37.53 -10.49
N GLN A 480 -20.51 -36.75 -9.98
CA GLN A 480 -21.33 -37.08 -8.81
C GLN A 480 -20.57 -37.20 -7.49
N ASN A 481 -19.50 -36.43 -7.32
CA ASN A 481 -18.65 -36.52 -6.13
C ASN A 481 -19.36 -36.10 -4.82
N SER A 482 -20.46 -35.34 -4.90
CA SER A 482 -21.23 -34.89 -3.73
C SER A 482 -22.71 -34.71 -4.05
N ILE A 483 -23.58 -35.37 -3.27
CA ILE A 483 -25.05 -35.25 -3.40
C ILE A 483 -25.48 -33.82 -3.05
N GLN A 484 -24.94 -33.24 -1.99
CA GLN A 484 -25.29 -31.89 -1.56
C GLN A 484 -24.92 -30.84 -2.62
N CYS A 485 -23.72 -30.94 -3.19
CA CYS A 485 -23.30 -30.08 -4.30
C CYS A 485 -24.19 -30.28 -5.53
N SER A 486 -24.58 -31.53 -5.82
CA SER A 486 -25.48 -31.84 -6.94
C SER A 486 -26.86 -31.21 -6.76
N VAL A 487 -27.40 -31.20 -5.53
CA VAL A 487 -28.68 -30.54 -5.22
C VAL A 487 -28.59 -29.03 -5.44
N LEU A 488 -27.52 -28.38 -4.97
CA LEU A 488 -27.30 -26.95 -5.18
C LEU A 488 -27.18 -26.62 -6.67
N CYS A 489 -26.40 -27.42 -7.40
CA CYS A 489 -26.24 -27.32 -8.84
C CYS A 489 -27.60 -27.42 -9.57
N MET A 490 -28.39 -28.46 -9.28
CA MET A 490 -29.70 -28.65 -9.90
C MET A 490 -30.67 -27.50 -9.60
N LYS A 491 -30.64 -26.94 -8.39
CA LYS A 491 -31.43 -25.75 -8.04
C LYS A 491 -31.02 -24.54 -8.89
N SER A 492 -29.72 -24.32 -9.06
CA SER A 492 -29.19 -23.21 -9.87
C SER A 492 -29.55 -23.38 -11.35
N LEU A 493 -29.33 -24.57 -11.92
CA LEU A 493 -29.71 -24.90 -13.30
C LEU A 493 -31.21 -24.71 -13.55
N LEU A 494 -32.06 -25.08 -12.59
CA LEU A 494 -33.51 -24.86 -12.70
C LEU A 494 -33.87 -23.37 -12.74
N LYS A 495 -33.20 -22.52 -11.95
CA LYS A 495 -33.38 -21.06 -12.02
C LYS A 495 -32.95 -20.53 -13.39
N ILE A 496 -31.79 -20.95 -13.89
CA ILE A 496 -31.25 -20.55 -15.21
C ILE A 496 -32.24 -20.93 -16.32
N LEU A 497 -32.76 -22.16 -16.31
CA LEU A 497 -33.72 -22.63 -17.30
C LEU A 497 -35.04 -21.86 -17.28
N ARG A 498 -35.46 -21.36 -16.09
CA ARG A 498 -36.66 -20.54 -15.91
C ARG A 498 -36.47 -19.09 -16.36
N TYR A 499 -35.25 -18.59 -16.40
CA TYR A 499 -34.96 -17.20 -16.73
C TYR A 499 -35.25 -16.88 -18.21
N HIS A 500 -34.80 -17.73 -19.14
CA HIS A 500 -35.07 -17.51 -20.56
C HIS A 500 -35.13 -18.81 -21.37
N LYS A 501 -35.98 -18.83 -22.41
CA LYS A 501 -36.23 -20.02 -23.24
C LYS A 501 -35.00 -20.54 -23.98
N VAL A 502 -34.03 -19.68 -24.29
CA VAL A 502 -32.79 -20.07 -25.00
C VAL A 502 -32.02 -21.15 -24.23
N TYR A 503 -32.11 -21.15 -22.89
CA TYR A 503 -31.41 -22.14 -22.08
C TYR A 503 -31.93 -23.56 -22.28
N LYS A 504 -33.13 -23.76 -22.85
CA LYS A 504 -33.59 -25.10 -23.26
C LYS A 504 -32.71 -25.68 -24.37
N ASP A 505 -32.32 -24.85 -25.33
CA ASP A 505 -31.46 -25.26 -26.44
C ASP A 505 -30.01 -25.36 -25.95
N VAL A 506 -29.55 -24.36 -25.18
CA VAL A 506 -28.21 -24.40 -24.55
C VAL A 506 -28.00 -25.68 -23.73
N PHE A 507 -28.97 -26.07 -22.90
CA PHE A 507 -28.84 -27.26 -22.05
C PHE A 507 -28.80 -28.58 -22.84
N ARG A 508 -29.41 -28.63 -24.03
CA ARG A 508 -29.28 -29.79 -24.92
C ARG A 508 -27.87 -29.87 -25.48
N GLU A 509 -27.35 -28.73 -25.91
CA GLU A 509 -26.12 -28.62 -26.70
C GLU A 509 -24.86 -28.78 -25.84
N VAL A 510 -24.89 -28.25 -24.62
CA VAL A 510 -23.80 -28.48 -23.63
C VAL A 510 -23.92 -29.82 -22.91
N GLY A 511 -24.86 -30.69 -23.32
CA GLY A 511 -25.03 -32.05 -22.80
C GLY A 511 -25.68 -32.14 -21.41
N LEU A 512 -26.19 -31.03 -20.86
CA LEU A 512 -26.84 -31.03 -19.53
C LEU A 512 -28.11 -31.89 -19.51
N LEU A 513 -28.91 -31.89 -20.59
CA LEU A 513 -30.13 -32.70 -20.65
C LEU A 513 -29.81 -34.20 -20.51
N GLU A 514 -28.79 -34.69 -21.22
CA GLU A 514 -28.35 -36.08 -21.13
C GLU A 514 -27.90 -36.42 -19.71
N VAL A 515 -27.06 -35.58 -19.11
CA VAL A 515 -26.56 -35.78 -17.74
C VAL A 515 -27.69 -35.79 -16.72
N VAL A 516 -28.69 -34.90 -16.84
CA VAL A 516 -29.87 -34.90 -15.96
C VAL A 516 -30.67 -36.18 -16.10
N VAL A 517 -30.87 -36.69 -17.32
CA VAL A 517 -31.53 -37.97 -17.57
C VAL A 517 -30.75 -39.13 -16.95
N THR A 518 -29.41 -39.15 -17.07
CA THR A 518 -28.55 -40.14 -16.40
C THR A 518 -28.69 -40.07 -14.88
N CYS A 519 -28.72 -38.87 -14.31
CA CYS A 519 -28.94 -38.66 -12.88
C CYS A 519 -30.31 -39.18 -12.43
N LEU A 520 -31.38 -38.93 -13.19
CA LEU A 520 -32.73 -39.43 -12.88
C LEU A 520 -32.80 -40.96 -12.87
N HIS A 521 -32.25 -41.63 -13.89
CA HIS A 521 -32.19 -43.09 -13.92
C HIS A 521 -31.45 -43.66 -12.71
N ARG A 522 -30.32 -43.04 -12.34
CA ARG A 522 -29.53 -43.45 -11.17
C ARG A 522 -30.30 -43.24 -9.87
N TYR A 523 -30.89 -42.07 -9.64
CA TYR A 523 -31.65 -41.81 -8.42
C TYR A 523 -32.89 -42.71 -8.33
N ALA A 524 -33.54 -43.02 -9.46
CA ALA A 524 -34.62 -44.00 -9.50
C ALA A 524 -34.15 -45.41 -9.13
N ALA A 525 -32.95 -45.83 -9.55
CA ALA A 525 -32.35 -47.10 -9.14
C ALA A 525 -32.06 -47.12 -7.62
N LEU A 526 -31.43 -46.07 -7.09
CA LEU A 526 -31.15 -45.95 -5.64
C LEU A 526 -32.43 -46.00 -4.79
N LEU A 527 -33.52 -45.40 -5.27
CA LEU A 527 -34.82 -45.47 -4.59
C LEU A 527 -35.46 -46.87 -4.68
N LYS A 528 -35.20 -47.62 -5.76
CA LYS A 528 -35.66 -49.01 -5.93
C LYS A 528 -34.85 -50.03 -5.15
N ASP A 529 -33.58 -49.75 -4.88
CA ASP A 529 -32.71 -50.59 -4.02
C ASP A 529 -32.91 -50.28 -2.52
N SER A 530 -33.75 -49.30 -2.18
CA SER A 530 -34.08 -48.87 -0.81
C SER A 530 -35.38 -49.46 -0.20
N PRO A 531 -35.86 -50.67 -0.57
CA PRO A 531 -36.73 -51.45 0.30
C PRO A 531 -36.12 -52.82 0.66
N ASP A 532 -36.18 -53.14 1.96
CA ASP A 532 -35.94 -54.45 2.63
C ASP A 532 -34.57 -54.74 3.29
N SER A 533 -34.05 -53.83 4.11
CA SER A 533 -33.07 -54.21 5.16
C SER A 533 -33.33 -53.60 6.55
N THR A 534 -34.59 -53.33 6.91
CA THR A 534 -34.98 -53.08 8.31
C THR A 534 -36.21 -53.89 8.69
N GLY A 535 -36.04 -55.20 8.78
CA GLY A 535 -36.71 -56.00 9.79
C GLY A 535 -35.86 -55.97 11.07
N SER A 536 -36.44 -55.48 12.17
CA SER A 536 -35.95 -55.54 13.55
C SER A 536 -34.60 -54.87 13.89
N HIS A 537 -34.61 -53.59 14.27
CA HIS A 537 -34.47 -53.15 15.68
C HIS A 537 -34.47 -51.62 15.77
N SER A 538 -35.24 -51.14 16.74
CA SER A 538 -35.40 -49.76 17.21
C SER A 538 -34.10 -48.97 17.42
N ILE A 539 -34.04 -47.72 16.95
CA ILE A 539 -33.76 -46.47 17.69
C ILE A 539 -33.76 -45.30 16.68
N GLY A 540 -34.43 -44.20 17.04
CA GLY A 540 -34.91 -43.16 16.13
C GLY A 540 -33.86 -42.24 15.51
N TYR A 541 -34.22 -41.71 14.33
CA TYR A 541 -33.62 -40.53 13.72
C TYR A 541 -34.66 -39.40 13.61
N PRO A 542 -34.26 -38.13 13.78
CA PRO A 542 -35.16 -36.98 13.75
C PRO A 542 -35.46 -36.53 12.30
N ASN A 543 -36.71 -36.08 12.11
CA ASN A 543 -37.28 -35.53 10.89
C ASN A 543 -36.47 -34.34 10.32
N PHE A 544 -36.00 -34.48 9.08
CA PHE A 544 -35.61 -33.34 8.22
C PHE A 544 -36.59 -33.24 7.05
N LEU A 545 -37.67 -32.49 7.24
CA LEU A 545 -38.48 -31.88 6.19
C LEU A 545 -39.30 -30.75 6.83
N LYS A 546 -38.72 -29.54 6.88
CA LYS A 546 -39.41 -28.24 6.79
C LYS A 546 -38.45 -27.25 6.15
#